data_AF-A0A963VZK1-F1
#
_entry.id   AF-A0A963VZK1-F1
#
_cell.length_a   1.000
_cell.length_b   1.000
_cell.length_c   1.000
_cell.angle_alpha   90.00
_cell.angle_beta   90.00
_cell.angle_gamma   90.00
#
_symmetry.space_group_name_H-M   'P 1'
#
loop_
_entity.id
_entity.type
_entity.pdbx_description
1 polymer ?
#
loop_
_entity_poly.entity_id
_entity_poly.type
_entity_poly.pdbx_seq_one_letter_code
_entity_poly.pdbx_strand_id
1 'polypeptide(L)'
;MAVKVAINGFGRIGRNILRAIVEHGRDDVEVVAINDLAPPATNAHLFRYDSVHGRFKGEVRFDGDRLDVGTGPIRVLSERDMGKLPWGSLGVDIVLECTGIF
;
A
#
# COMPACT_ATOMS: atom_id res chain seq x y z
N MET A 1 -13.62 14.68 3.93
CA MET A 1 -13.62 13.43 3.13
C MET A 1 -12.16 13.12 2.90
N ALA A 2 -11.68 11.93 3.27
CA ALA A 2 -10.29 11.56 3.05
C ALA A 2 -10.03 11.38 1.55
N VAL A 3 -8.84 11.78 1.09
CA VAL A 3 -8.40 11.53 -0.29
C VAL A 3 -8.02 10.05 -0.40
N LYS A 4 -8.62 9.35 -1.36
CA LYS A 4 -8.36 7.93 -1.59
C LYS A 4 -7.17 7.75 -2.49
N VAL A 5 -6.14 7.09 -1.98
CA VAL A 5 -4.88 6.90 -2.69
C VAL A 5 -4.63 5.43 -2.98
N ALA A 6 -4.04 5.17 -4.15
CA ALA A 6 -3.42 3.89 -4.45
C ALA A 6 -1.90 4.04 -4.53
N ILE A 7 -1.16 2.99 -4.15
CA ILE A 7 0.29 2.93 -4.29
C ILE A 7 0.62 1.95 -5.40
N ASN A 8 1.24 2.41 -6.50
CA ASN A 8 1.73 1.52 -7.55
C ASN A 8 3.23 1.29 -7.34
N GLY A 9 3.63 0.06 -7.03
CA GLY A 9 4.98 -0.30 -6.63
C GLY A 9 5.18 -0.24 -5.11
N PHE A 10 5.22 -1.40 -4.46
CA PHE A 10 5.37 -1.53 -3.00
C PHE A 10 6.83 -1.79 -2.61
N GLY A 11 7.74 -1.09 -3.28
CA GLY A 11 9.16 -1.03 -2.99
C GLY A 11 9.48 -0.19 -1.75
N ARG A 12 10.73 0.25 -1.62
CA ARG A 12 11.17 1.05 -0.45
C ARG A 12 10.30 2.30 -0.23
N ILE A 13 10.03 3.07 -1.29
CA ILE A 13 9.25 4.31 -1.20
C ILE A 13 7.78 4.02 -0.91
N GLY A 14 7.13 3.13 -1.67
CA GLY A 14 5.74 2.78 -1.45
C GLY A 14 5.44 2.26 -0.03
N ARG A 15 6.31 1.41 0.53
CA ARG A 15 6.17 0.96 1.92
C ARG A 15 6.30 2.10 2.93
N ASN A 16 7.28 2.98 2.73
CA ASN A 16 7.48 4.11 3.64
C ASN A 16 6.37 5.16 3.54
N ILE A 17 5.72 5.32 2.40
CA ILE A 17 4.52 6.16 2.27
C ILE A 17 3.39 5.62 3.15
N LEU A 18 3.04 4.33 3.01
CA LEU A 18 2.00 3.72 3.86
C LEU A 18 2.39 3.82 5.33
N ARG A 19 3.66 3.56 5.65
CA ARG A 19 4.16 3.64 7.02
C ARG A 19 4.01 5.05 7.59
N ALA A 20 4.38 6.07 6.84
CA ALA A 20 4.26 7.46 7.27
C ALA A 20 2.79 7.86 7.49
N ILE A 21 1.88 7.49 6.58
CA ILE A 21 0.45 7.76 6.73
C ILE A 21 -0.08 7.19 8.05
N VAL A 22 0.26 5.93 8.35
CA VAL A 22 -0.22 5.24 9.54
C VAL A 22 0.45 5.74 10.82
N GLU A 23 1.79 5.87 10.84
CA GLU A 23 2.54 6.29 12.04
C GLU A 23 2.26 7.76 12.41
N HIS A 24 1.91 8.61 11.45
CA HIS A 24 1.48 9.98 11.72
C HIS A 24 -0.02 10.09 12.03
N GLY A 25 -0.78 8.98 12.00
CA GLY A 25 -2.21 8.97 12.33
C GLY A 25 -3.04 9.86 11.40
N ARG A 26 -2.70 9.91 10.11
CA ARG A 26 -3.42 10.73 9.14
C ARG A 26 -4.82 10.19 8.90
N ASP A 27 -5.81 11.06 8.96
CA ASP A 27 -7.23 10.79 8.69
C ASP A 27 -7.72 11.46 7.41
N ASP A 28 -6.89 12.28 6.78
CA ASP A 28 -7.16 12.99 5.54
C ASP A 28 -6.72 12.23 4.28
N VAL A 29 -6.04 11.08 4.45
CA VAL A 29 -5.57 10.20 3.38
C VAL A 29 -5.93 8.75 3.69
N GLU A 30 -6.62 8.09 2.77
CA GLU A 30 -7.02 6.68 2.88
C GLU A 30 -6.32 5.86 1.80
N VAL A 31 -5.45 4.92 2.19
CA VAL A 31 -4.80 4.00 1.23
C VAL A 31 -5.76 2.85 0.93
N VAL A 32 -6.40 2.88 -0.24
CA VAL A 32 -7.42 1.89 -0.61
C VAL A 32 -6.87 0.71 -1.39
N ALA A 33 -5.74 0.91 -2.09
CA ALA A 33 -5.12 -0.13 -2.90
C ALA A 33 -3.60 -0.02 -2.98
N ILE A 34 -2.95 -1.16 -3.15
CA ILE A 34 -1.53 -1.30 -3.46
C ILE A 34 -1.44 -2.23 -4.66
N ASN A 35 -0.63 -1.90 -5.66
CA ASN A 35 -0.28 -2.82 -6.73
C ASN A 35 1.22 -3.15 -6.66
N ASP A 36 1.53 -4.44 -6.61
CA ASP A 36 2.91 -4.92 -6.61
C ASP A 36 2.99 -6.37 -7.13
N LEU A 37 4.12 -6.71 -7.76
CA LEU A 37 4.31 -8.03 -8.37
C LEU A 37 4.82 -9.08 -7.37
N ALA A 38 5.31 -8.66 -6.20
CA ALA A 38 5.70 -9.61 -5.16
C ALA A 38 4.47 -10.23 -4.50
N PRO A 39 4.57 -11.49 -4.04
CA PRO A 39 3.50 -12.12 -3.29
C PRO A 39 3.09 -11.25 -2.09
N PRO A 40 1.79 -11.11 -1.80
CA PRO A 40 1.35 -10.24 -0.72
C PRO A 40 1.93 -10.57 0.66
N ALA A 41 2.19 -11.86 0.95
CA ALA A 41 2.86 -12.29 2.18
C ALA A 41 4.29 -11.72 2.29
N THR A 42 5.01 -11.65 1.16
CA THR A 42 6.32 -10.99 1.09
C THR A 42 6.18 -9.50 1.34
N ASN A 43 5.19 -8.85 0.76
CA ASN A 43 4.92 -7.42 0.97
C ASN A 43 4.58 -7.10 2.43
N ALA A 44 3.75 -7.91 3.08
CA ALA A 44 3.44 -7.78 4.50
C ALA A 44 4.69 -7.95 5.38
N HIS A 45 5.53 -8.94 5.07
CA HIS A 45 6.79 -9.15 5.78
C HIS A 45 7.73 -7.94 5.65
N LEU A 46 7.93 -7.45 4.41
CA LEU A 46 8.80 -6.32 4.12
C LEU A 46 8.26 -4.99 4.67
N PHE A 47 6.95 -4.85 4.83
CA PHE A 47 6.36 -3.71 5.52
C PHE A 47 6.59 -3.77 7.03
N ARG A 48 6.47 -4.96 7.62
CA ARG A 48 6.67 -5.17 9.06
C ARG A 48 8.12 -4.95 9.49
N TYR A 49 9.08 -5.36 8.67
CA TYR A 49 10.51 -5.34 9.01
C TYR A 49 11.30 -4.51 7.98
N ASP A 50 11.76 -3.33 8.39
CA ASP A 50 12.65 -2.49 7.61
C ASP A 50 14.00 -2.34 8.32
N SER A 51 15.11 -2.57 7.62
CA SER A 51 16.46 -2.50 8.22
C SER A 51 16.90 -1.06 8.57
N VAL A 52 16.35 -0.05 7.90
CA VAL A 52 16.72 1.36 8.09
C VAL A 52 15.76 2.02 9.08
N HIS A 53 14.45 1.77 8.94
CA HIS A 53 13.41 2.40 9.75
C HIS A 53 12.93 1.52 10.91
N GLY A 54 13.52 0.34 11.07
CA GLY A 54 13.16 -0.63 12.11
C GLY A 54 11.81 -1.30 11.87
N ARG A 55 11.33 -2.00 12.89
CA ARG A 55 10.07 -2.74 12.86
C ARG A 55 8.86 -1.80 12.95
N PHE A 56 7.85 -2.03 12.11
CA PHE A 56 6.55 -1.37 12.22
C PHE A 56 5.87 -1.76 13.54
N LYS A 57 5.40 -0.75 14.29
CA LYS A 57 4.86 -0.94 15.65
C LYS A 57 3.43 -1.48 15.67
N GLY A 58 2.66 -1.18 14.62
CA GLY A 58 1.29 -1.66 14.48
C GLY A 58 1.20 -3.14 14.15
N GLU A 59 -0.03 -3.64 14.17
CA GLU A 59 -0.31 -4.98 13.66
C GLU A 59 -0.29 -4.98 12.14
N VAL A 60 0.24 -6.05 11.54
CA VAL A 60 0.22 -6.26 10.10
C VAL A 60 -0.48 -7.59 9.87
N ARG A 61 -1.71 -7.53 9.34
CA ARG A 61 -2.50 -8.70 8.97
C ARG A 61 -2.58 -8.79 7.46
N PHE A 62 -2.61 -10.03 6.98
CA PHE A 62 -2.85 -10.31 5.58
C PHE A 62 -3.84 -11.45 5.46
N ASP A 63 -4.84 -11.29 4.61
CA ASP A 63 -5.84 -12.31 4.30
C ASP A 63 -6.13 -12.32 2.80
N GLY A 64 -5.73 -13.42 2.14
CA GLY A 64 -5.98 -13.69 0.73
C GLY A 64 -5.33 -12.70 -0.23
N ASP A 65 -5.96 -11.53 -0.36
CA ASP A 65 -5.63 -10.48 -1.30
C ASP A 65 -5.68 -9.08 -0.61
N ARG A 66 -5.86 -9.03 0.72
CA ARG A 66 -5.99 -7.80 1.52
C ARG A 66 -4.91 -7.68 2.58
N LEU A 67 -4.36 -6.48 2.72
CA LEU A 67 -3.42 -6.08 3.77
C LEU A 67 -4.15 -5.18 4.76
N ASP A 68 -3.99 -5.37 6.06
CA ASP A 68 -4.47 -4.43 7.09
C ASP A 68 -3.31 -4.10 8.03
N VAL A 69 -3.09 -2.80 8.23
CA VAL A 69 -2.01 -2.24 9.06
C VAL A 69 -2.54 -1.41 10.23
N GLY A 70 -3.80 -1.61 10.61
CA GLY A 70 -4.50 -0.86 11.65
C GLY A 70 -5.38 0.27 11.11
N THR A 71 -5.53 0.38 9.80
CA THR A 71 -6.34 1.40 9.12
C THR A 71 -7.50 0.80 8.31
N GLY A 72 -7.71 -0.52 8.43
CA GLY A 72 -8.70 -1.26 7.65
C GLY A 72 -8.09 -1.96 6.42
N PRO A 73 -8.91 -2.71 5.67
CA PRO A 73 -8.43 -3.58 4.60
C PRO A 73 -8.05 -2.80 3.34
N ILE A 74 -6.79 -2.94 2.93
CA ILE A 74 -6.18 -2.39 1.72
C ILE A 74 -6.11 -3.49 0.65
N ARG A 75 -6.56 -3.22 -0.57
CA ARG A 75 -6.58 -4.20 -1.67
C ARG A 75 -5.20 -4.34 -2.33
N VAL A 76 -4.62 -5.55 -2.37
CA VAL A 76 -3.25 -5.81 -2.89
C VAL A 76 -3.23 -6.44 -4.29
N LEU A 77 -3.30 -5.64 -5.34
CA LEU A 77 -3.29 -6.10 -6.72
C LEU A 77 -1.90 -6.58 -7.17
N SER A 78 -1.89 -7.39 -8.24
CA SER A 78 -0.66 -7.86 -8.89
C SER A 78 -0.83 -7.84 -10.40
N GLU A 79 -0.80 -6.64 -10.97
CA GLU A 79 -0.94 -6.39 -12.40
C GLU A 79 0.22 -5.53 -12.90
N ARG A 80 0.79 -5.91 -14.04
CA ARG A 80 1.95 -5.26 -14.63
C ARG A 80 1.55 -4.12 -15.56
N ASP A 81 0.40 -4.24 -16.22
CA ASP A 81 -0.13 -3.25 -17.13
C ASP A 81 -0.96 -2.20 -16.37
N MET A 82 -0.44 -0.97 -16.30
CA MET A 82 -1.08 0.13 -15.60
C MET A 82 -2.49 0.43 -16.13
N GLY A 83 -2.74 0.19 -17.42
CA GLY A 83 -4.05 0.43 -18.05
C GLY A 83 -5.13 -0.57 -17.64
N LYS A 84 -4.75 -1.71 -17.04
CA LYS A 84 -5.68 -2.74 -16.55
C LYS A 84 -6.04 -2.60 -15.09
N LEU A 85 -5.37 -1.71 -14.37
CA LEU A 85 -5.61 -1.52 -12.95
C LEU A 85 -6.98 -0.86 -12.72
N PRO A 86 -7.83 -1.42 -11.85
CA PRO A 86 -9.23 -1.03 -11.70
C PRO A 86 -9.41 0.21 -10.80
N TRP A 87 -8.60 1.25 -11.00
CA TRP A 87 -8.57 2.46 -10.16
C TRP A 87 -9.91 3.16 -10.04
N GLY A 88 -10.62 3.31 -11.15
CA GLY A 88 -11.94 3.95 -11.17
C GLY A 88 -12.97 3.18 -10.33
N SER A 89 -13.01 1.85 -10.41
CA SER A 89 -13.94 1.05 -9.60
C SER A 89 -13.55 0.97 -8.12
N LEU A 90 -12.27 1.16 -7.81
CA LEU A 90 -11.78 1.24 -6.43
C LEU A 90 -11.96 2.64 -5.82
N GLY A 91 -12.42 3.63 -6.61
CA GLY A 91 -12.64 5.00 -6.17
C GLY A 91 -11.34 5.71 -5.80
N VAL A 92 -10.25 5.42 -6.53
CA VAL A 92 -8.94 6.05 -6.32
C VAL A 92 -8.95 7.47 -6.89
N ASP A 93 -8.58 8.45 -6.07
CA ASP A 93 -8.42 9.85 -6.46
C ASP A 93 -6.99 10.13 -6.98
N ILE A 94 -5.98 9.56 -6.31
CA ILE A 94 -4.56 9.78 -6.61
C ILE A 94 -3.82 8.44 -6.63
N VAL A 95 -3.02 8.21 -7.67
CA VAL A 95 -2.05 7.10 -7.71
C VAL A 95 -0.65 7.63 -7.37
N LEU A 96 -0.04 7.06 -6.35
CA LEU A 96 1.35 7.29 -5.99
C LEU A 96 2.21 6.29 -6.77
N GLU A 97 2.75 6.74 -7.90
CA GLU A 97 3.61 5.93 -8.76
C GLU A 97 5.02 5.82 -8.15
N CYS A 98 5.38 4.60 -7.76
CA CYS A 98 6.57 4.27 -6.99
C CYS A 98 7.36 3.08 -7.61
N THR A 99 7.00 2.63 -8.81
CA THR A 99 7.71 1.54 -9.51
C THR A 99 9.03 2.01 -10.11
N GLY A 100 9.12 3.29 -10.50
CA GLY A 100 10.24 3.84 -11.27
C GLY A 100 10.25 3.41 -12.75
N ILE A 101 9.14 2.83 -13.23
CA ILE A 101 8.99 2.38 -14.62
C ILE A 101 8.21 3.41 -15.46
N PHE A 102 7.32 4.18 -14.82
CA PHE A 102 6.45 5.17 -15.42
C PHE A 102 6.81 6.59 -14.96
#